data_AF-A0A935FJ20-F1
#
_entry.id   AF-A0A935FJ20-F1
#
_cell.length_a   1.000
_cell.length_b   1.000
_cell.length_c   1.000
_cell.angle_alpha   90.00
_cell.angle_beta   90.00
_cell.angle_gamma   90.00
#
_symmetry.space_group_name_H-M   'P 1'
#
loop_
_entity.id
_entity.type
_entity.pdbx_description
1 polymer ?
#
loop_
_entity_poly.entity_id
_entity_poly.type
_entity_poly.pdbx_seq_one_letter_code
_entity_poly.pdbx_strand_id
1 'polypeptide(L)'
;MATMNARLSAYLELEWLMLKLDDEASEAADSIRDLMDPLWYSLSESDRAYLDSRDFAKAVHGASITLHAGRALFCTPVSPRSVPLPTGPIKHWNEAA
;
A
#
# COMPACT_ATOMS: atom_id res chain seq x y z
N MET A 1 -22.00 8.68 6.47
CA MET A 1 -20.68 9.15 6.93
C MET A 1 -19.95 7.94 7.47
N ALA A 2 -18.92 7.46 6.77
CA ALA A 2 -18.09 6.37 7.27
C ALA A 2 -17.41 6.85 8.57
N THR A 3 -17.49 6.05 9.63
CA THR A 3 -16.77 6.35 10.88
C THR A 3 -15.29 6.15 10.59
N MET A 4 -14.51 7.23 10.63
CA MET A 4 -13.09 7.21 10.25
C MET A 4 -12.32 6.25 11.17
N ASN A 5 -11.98 5.06 10.65
CA ASN A 5 -11.27 4.03 11.41
C ASN A 5 -9.75 4.18 11.23
N ALA A 6 -8.95 3.61 12.14
CA ALA A 6 -7.49 3.75 12.14
C ALA A 6 -6.81 3.26 10.84
N ARG A 7 -7.37 2.25 10.17
CA ARG A 7 -6.84 1.72 8.90
C ARG A 7 -7.14 2.65 7.74
N LEU A 8 -8.36 3.18 7.67
CA LEU A 8 -8.74 4.18 6.67
C LEU A 8 -7.88 5.45 6.82
N SER A 9 -7.66 5.94 8.04
CA SER A 9 -6.75 7.06 8.28
C SER A 9 -5.31 6.77 7.82
N ALA A 10 -4.78 5.59 8.14
CA ALA A 10 -3.44 5.19 7.69
C ALA A 10 -3.33 5.09 6.16
N TYR A 11 -4.36 4.58 5.49
CA TYR A 11 -4.40 4.53 4.03
C TYR A 11 -4.38 5.93 3.42
N LEU A 12 -5.20 6.85 3.94
CA LEU A 12 -5.24 8.24 3.49
C LEU A 12 -3.89 8.97 3.68
N GLU A 13 -3.21 8.74 4.81
CA GLU A 13 -1.90 9.32 5.08
C GLU A 13 -0.82 8.81 4.12
N LEU A 14 -0.82 7.50 3.83
CA LEU A 14 0.10 6.90 2.88
C LEU A 14 -0.17 7.36 1.45
N GLU A 15 -1.44 7.50 1.06
CA GLU A 15 -1.81 7.99 -0.26
C GLU A 15 -1.35 9.43 -0.47
N TRP A 16 -1.47 10.29 0.56
CA TRP A 16 -0.95 11.66 0.48
C TRP A 16 0.58 11.70 0.36
N LEU A 17 1.27 10.88 1.14
CA LEU A 17 2.72 10.77 1.07
C LEU A 17 3.17 10.26 -0.30
N MET A 18 2.47 9.26 -0.86
CA MET A 18 2.72 8.73 -2.19
C MET A 18 2.57 9.81 -3.25
N LEU A 19 1.47 10.56 -3.25
CA LEU A 19 1.23 11.65 -4.20
C LEU A 19 2.32 12.73 -4.13
N LYS A 20 2.76 13.09 -2.91
CA LYS A 20 3.83 14.07 -2.74
C LYS A 20 5.18 13.55 -3.28
N LEU A 21 5.48 12.27 -3.08
CA LEU A 21 6.68 11.64 -3.60
C LEU A 21 6.64 11.48 -5.13
N ASP A 22 5.44 11.23 -5.68
CA ASP A 22 5.21 11.13 -7.12
C ASP A 22 5.40 12.50 -7.81
N ASP A 23 4.91 13.58 -7.18
CA ASP A 23 5.17 14.97 -7.62
C ASP A 23 6.68 15.29 -7.64
N GLU A 24 7.46 14.69 -6.74
CA GLU A 24 8.92 14.81 -6.67
C GLU A 24 9.66 13.78 -7.57
N ALA A 25 8.93 12.97 -8.36
CA ALA A 25 9.45 11.88 -9.19
C ALA A 25 10.34 10.88 -8.43
N SER A 26 10.00 10.62 -7.17
CA SER A 26 10.76 9.73 -6.28
C SER A 26 10.37 8.26 -6.47
N GLU A 27 11.35 7.37 -6.63
CA GLU A 27 11.15 5.91 -6.63
C GLU A 27 10.52 5.39 -5.32
N ALA A 28 10.56 6.19 -4.25
CA ALA A 28 9.89 5.86 -3.01
C ALA A 28 8.35 5.86 -3.14
N ALA A 29 7.77 6.57 -4.13
CA ALA A 29 6.33 6.56 -4.39
C ALA A 29 5.84 5.15 -4.74
N ASP A 30 6.61 4.41 -5.55
CA ASP A 30 6.30 3.03 -5.92
C ASP A 30 6.38 2.10 -4.70
N SER A 31 7.39 2.29 -3.85
CA SER A 31 7.51 1.52 -2.61
C SER A 31 6.35 1.77 -1.64
N ILE A 32 5.83 3.00 -1.57
CA ILE A 32 4.64 3.30 -0.77
C ILE A 32 3.41 2.61 -1.36
N ARG A 33 3.26 2.62 -2.69
CA ARG A 33 2.14 1.96 -3.38
C ARG A 33 2.09 0.47 -3.05
N ASP A 34 3.23 -0.21 -3.08
CA ASP A 34 3.33 -1.63 -2.71
C ASP A 34 2.95 -1.88 -1.24
N LEU A 35 3.30 -0.96 -0.33
CA LEU A 35 2.95 -1.05 1.09
C LEU A 35 1.46 -0.77 1.37
N MET A 36 0.78 -0.08 0.46
CA MET A 36 -0.65 0.21 0.56
C MET A 36 -1.53 -0.99 0.17
N ASP A 37 -1.04 -1.93 -0.65
CA ASP A 37 -1.82 -3.09 -1.10
C ASP A 37 -2.42 -3.92 0.05
N PRO A 38 -1.64 -4.36 1.06
CA PRO A 38 -2.21 -5.09 2.20
C PRO A 38 -3.22 -4.27 3.00
N LEU A 39 -3.03 -2.95 3.07
CA LEU A 39 -3.96 -2.04 3.74
C LEU A 39 -5.27 -1.94 2.97
N TRP A 40 -5.22 -1.76 1.65
CA TRP A 40 -6.39 -1.73 0.76
C TRP A 40 -7.28 -2.96 0.93
N TYR A 41 -6.69 -4.16 0.94
CA TYR A 41 -7.45 -5.40 1.14
C TYR A 41 -7.99 -5.58 2.56
N SER A 42 -7.45 -4.85 3.54
CA SER A 42 -7.94 -4.87 4.92
C SER A 42 -9.10 -3.90 5.18
N LEU A 43 -9.41 -3.02 4.21
CA LEU A 43 -10.50 -2.05 4.32
C LEU A 43 -11.86 -2.70 4.09
N SER A 44 -12.87 -2.18 4.78
CA SER A 44 -14.26 -2.57 4.52
C SER A 44 -14.69 -2.14 3.11
N GLU A 45 -15.74 -2.77 2.57
CA GLU A 45 -16.33 -2.31 1.30
C GLU A 45 -16.80 -0.86 1.35
N SER A 46 -17.34 -0.41 2.49
CA SER A 46 -17.74 0.98 2.69
C SER A 46 -16.55 1.95 2.71
N ASP A 47 -15.41 1.54 3.25
CA ASP A 47 -14.19 2.36 3.27
C ASP A 47 -13.58 2.46 1.87
N ARG A 48 -13.55 1.36 1.11
CA ARG A 48 -13.10 1.36 -0.29
C ARG A 48 -14.04 2.19 -1.18
N ALA A 49 -15.35 2.06 -1.00
CA ALA A 49 -16.33 2.88 -1.72
C ALA A 49 -16.20 4.38 -1.40
N TYR A 50 -15.77 4.72 -0.17
CA TYR A 50 -15.45 6.10 0.20
C TYR A 50 -14.19 6.61 -0.51
N LEU A 51 -13.13 5.79 -0.61
CA LEU A 51 -11.89 6.13 -1.32
C LEU A 51 -12.09 6.25 -2.83
N ASP A 52 -12.88 5.35 -3.44
CA ASP A 52 -13.24 5.41 -4.87
C ASP A 52 -14.14 6.61 -5.21
N SER A 53 -14.75 7.25 -4.19
CA SER A 53 -15.61 8.41 -4.40
C SER A 53 -14.77 9.66 -4.71
N ARG A 54 -15.27 10.49 -5.64
CA ARG A 54 -14.67 11.79 -6.01
C ARG A 54 -14.53 12.79 -4.83
N ASP A 55 -15.08 12.49 -3.65
CA ASP A 55 -14.90 13.30 -2.43
C ASP A 55 -13.51 13.12 -1.79
N PHE A 56 -12.76 12.07 -2.16
CA PHE A 56 -11.39 11.83 -1.69
C PHE A 56 -10.46 13.04 -1.94
N ALA A 57 -10.53 13.65 -3.12
CA ALA A 57 -9.71 14.81 -3.49
C ALA A 57 -9.91 16.04 -2.55
N LYS A 58 -11.03 16.11 -1.81
CA LYS A 58 -11.27 17.17 -0.81
C LYS A 58 -10.73 16.85 0.58
N ALA A 59 -10.63 15.57 0.96
CA ALA A 59 -10.19 15.15 2.29
C ALA A 59 -8.68 15.30 2.50
N VAL A 60 -7.91 15.19 1.41
CA VAL A 60 -6.44 15.16 1.41
C VAL A 60 -5.80 16.52 1.76
N HIS A 61 -6.56 17.62 1.76
CA HIS A 61 -6.02 18.98 1.98
C HIS A 61 -5.86 19.42 3.45
N GLY A 62 -6.02 18.53 4.44
CA GLY A 62 -6.05 18.91 5.87
C GLY A 62 -5.20 18.09 6.84
N ALA A 63 -4.60 16.97 6.41
CA ALA A 63 -3.86 16.10 7.32
C ALA A 63 -2.38 16.50 7.40
N SER A 64 -1.97 17.08 8.53
CA SER A 64 -0.56 17.27 8.87
C SER A 64 0.00 15.94 9.38
N ILE A 65 0.92 15.32 8.63
CA ILE A 65 1.51 14.04 9.02
C ILE A 65 2.72 14.27 9.92
N THR A 66 2.71 13.68 11.12
CA THR A 66 3.92 13.50 11.95
C THR A 66 4.34 12.03 11.89
N LEU A 67 5.29 11.71 10.99
CA LEU A 67 5.89 10.37 10.94
C LEU A 67 6.96 10.25 12.03
N HIS A 68 6.69 9.50 13.08
CA HIS A 68 7.76 9.02 13.94
C HIS A 68 8.51 7.92 13.21
N ALA A 69 9.65 8.28 12.60
CA ALA A 69 10.57 7.34 11.97
C ALA A 69 11.14 6.38 13.03
N GLY A 70 10.36 5.36 13.37
CA GLY A 70 10.83 4.20 14.12
C GLY A 70 11.80 3.41 13.25
N ARG A 71 12.89 2.97 13.85
CA ARG A 71 14.03 2.24 13.22
C ARG A 71 13.66 0.92 12.51
N ALA A 72 12.37 0.57 12.44
CA ALA A 72 11.82 -0.69 11.96
C ALA A 72 11.05 -0.58 10.62
N LEU A 73 10.95 0.61 10.00
CA LEU A 73 10.32 0.79 8.68
C LEU A 73 11.16 0.21 7.52
N PHE A 74 12.40 -0.18 7.80
CA PHE A 74 13.25 -0.88 6.84
C PHE A 74 13.15 -2.38 7.10
N CYS A 75 12.59 -3.13 6.16
CA CYS A 75 12.82 -4.56 6.10
C CYS A 75 14.33 -4.80 6.06
N THR A 76 14.83 -5.78 6.83
CA THR A 76 16.20 -6.26 6.59
C THR A 76 16.26 -6.74 5.14
N PRO A 77 17.35 -6.44 4.39
CA PRO A 77 17.47 -6.89 3.00
C PRO A 77 17.24 -8.40 2.96
N VAL A 78 16.15 -8.83 2.31
CA VAL A 78 15.89 -10.24 2.09
C VAL A 78 16.94 -10.69 1.08
N SER A 79 18.03 -11.29 1.56
CA SER A 79 18.99 -11.93 0.67
C SER A 79 18.22 -12.99 -0.13
N PRO A 80 18.29 -12.98 -1.47
CA PRO A 80 17.58 -13.95 -2.27
C PRO A 80 18.07 -15.32 -1.85
N ARG A 81 17.16 -16.11 -1.26
CA ARG A 81 17.42 -17.51 -0.98
C ARG A 81 17.69 -18.14 -2.33
N SER A 82 18.89 -18.69 -2.53
CA SER A 82 19.32 -19.32 -3.78
C SER A 82 18.54 -20.63 -3.95
N VAL A 83 17.25 -20.53 -4.25
CA VAL A 83 16.40 -21.67 -4.54
C VAL A 83 16.66 -22.02 -6.01
N PRO A 84 17.17 -23.22 -6.32
CA PRO A 84 17.34 -23.62 -7.70
C PRO A 84 15.98 -23.59 -8.40
N LEU A 85 15.94 -22.96 -9.59
CA LEU A 85 14.75 -22.98 -10.42
C LEU A 85 14.37 -24.44 -10.71
N PRO A 86 13.09 -24.82 -10.56
CA PRO A 86 12.66 -26.15 -10.93
C PRO A 86 12.90 -26.36 -12.43
N THR A 87 13.65 -27.40 -12.78
CA THR A 87 13.97 -27.78 -14.16
C THR A 87 12.88 -28.60 -14.84
N GLY A 88 11.81 -28.93 -14.11
CA GLY A 88 10.65 -29.66 -14.61
C GLY A 88 9.37 -28.81 -14.57
N PRO A 89 8.33 -29.19 -15.32
CA PRO A 89 7.05 -28.51 -15.29
C PRO A 89 6.47 -28.51 -13.88
N ILE A 90 5.97 -27.35 -13.45
CA ILE A 90 5.25 -27.21 -12.18
C ILE A 90 3.99 -28.07 -12.29
N LYS A 91 3.96 -29.18 -11.53
CA LYS A 91 2.79 -30.07 -11.48
C LYS A 91 1.58 -29.27 -10.99
N HIS A 92 0.40 -29.58 -11.54
CA HIS A 92 -0.91 -28.99 -11.18
C HIS A 92 -1.17 -27.56 -11.65
N TRP A 93 -0.33 -26.97 -12.53
CA TRP A 93 -0.64 -25.65 -13.10
C TRP A 93 -1.92 -25.64 -13.96
N ASN A 94 -2.29 -26.80 -14.52
CA ASN A 94 -3.44 -26.96 -15.41
C ASN A 94 -4.80 -27.06 -14.68
N GLU A 95 -4.82 -27.07 -13.34
CA GLU A 95 -6.07 -27.17 -12.57
C GLU A 95 -6.77 -25.80 -12.35
N ALA A 96 -6.17 -24.72 -12.85
CA ALA A 96 -6.67 -23.35 -12.70
C ALA A 96 -7.31 -22.75 -13.97
N ALA A 97 -7.55 -23.57 -15.01
CA ALA A 97 -8.20 -23.15 -16.27
C ALA A 97 -9.66 -23.61 -16.35
#